data_AF-A0A947DHM3-F1
#
_entry.id   AF-A0A947DHM3-F1
#
_cell.length_a   1.000
_cell.length_b   1.000
_cell.length_c   1.000
_cell.angle_alpha   90.00
_cell.angle_beta   90.00
_cell.angle_gamma   90.00
#
_symmetry.space_group_name_H-M   'P 1'
#
loop_
_entity.id
_entity.type
_entity.pdbx_description
1 polymer ?
#
loop_
_entity_poly.entity_id
_entity_poly.type
_entity_poly.pdbx_seq_one_letter_code
_entity_poly.pdbx_strand_id
1 'polypeptide(L)'
;MTQTNLEEAVRQPNRLLNKNCENLIQGIIEGKIVPVLGREHNLCDRPKINQKPEFWQCDFSLNPPSCPSYPPTHRELAAYLIEYFTNHGAAHFDEIQFSYPFQGIESGKWKAEWADLQHVFQLLCDAESKVLATSELHRILCDKNYRPNQLHKSFALLPKVIRLTKPDAPMFPLIVTTSYDRMLEQAFEAAEEPFDLVYYSATGEKDDWFLHKTPEGIIHEIDNPNNYRRLSLKKRPVILKVYGTVDQSIDADRLVISEDDYIDFLSWRNTPDLLPTTLLKQLRRNQVLFLGPCSLSHWHQRVILHHIWPTRPFLKKSKWYAIQWDSEESDDIKESNDINKKFWKKYNVDIQDISPEDFMNEFDEQIHSIIGGQGK
;
A
#
# COMPACT_ATOMS: atom_id res chain seq x y z
N MET A 1 -10.93 -45.58 18.00
CA MET A 1 -10.30 -44.25 17.98
C MET A 1 -11.30 -43.31 17.36
N THR A 2 -11.96 -42.50 18.18
CA THR A 2 -13.13 -41.71 17.81
C THR A 2 -12.72 -40.46 17.03
N GLN A 3 -13.60 -40.08 16.08
CA GLN A 3 -13.53 -38.91 15.19
C GLN A 3 -13.22 -37.58 15.90
N THR A 4 -13.42 -37.51 17.21
CA THR A 4 -13.09 -36.38 18.08
C THR A 4 -11.60 -36.03 18.15
N ASN A 5 -10.69 -36.98 17.95
CA ASN A 5 -9.24 -36.70 18.02
C ASN A 5 -8.66 -36.09 16.72
N LEU A 6 -9.42 -36.09 15.62
CA LEU A 6 -9.02 -35.45 14.35
C LEU A 6 -9.51 -33.99 14.28
N GLU A 7 -10.59 -33.64 14.98
CA GLU A 7 -11.10 -32.25 15.03
C GLU A 7 -10.33 -31.36 16.02
N GLU A 8 -9.73 -31.92 17.08
CA GLU A 8 -8.84 -31.17 17.97
C GLU A 8 -7.47 -30.86 17.35
N ALA A 9 -7.05 -31.60 16.30
CA ALA A 9 -5.83 -31.32 15.55
C ALA A 9 -5.98 -30.18 14.52
N VAL A 10 -7.21 -29.75 14.22
CA VAL A 10 -7.52 -28.67 13.26
C VAL A 10 -7.64 -27.29 13.95
N ARG A 11 -7.58 -27.23 15.29
CA ARG A 11 -7.75 -26.02 16.10
C ARG A 11 -6.50 -25.53 16.84
N GLN A 12 -5.31 -25.88 16.38
CA GLN A 12 -4.09 -25.19 16.81
C GLN A 12 -3.35 -24.62 15.61
N PRO A 13 -3.67 -23.39 15.16
CA PRO A 13 -2.73 -22.62 14.38
C PRO A 13 -1.55 -22.29 15.31
N ASN A 14 -0.44 -23.01 15.11
CA ASN A 14 0.94 -22.67 15.46
C ASN A 14 1.16 -21.60 16.56
N ARG A 15 1.32 -22.01 17.83
CA ARG A 15 1.85 -21.17 18.92
C ARG A 15 3.17 -20.43 18.60
N LEU A 16 3.95 -20.90 17.62
CA LEU A 16 5.18 -20.24 17.16
C LEU A 16 4.92 -19.06 16.20
N LEU A 17 3.83 -19.09 15.43
CA LEU A 17 3.41 -17.99 14.57
C LEU A 17 2.93 -16.79 15.41
N ASN A 18 2.21 -17.05 16.51
CA ASN A 18 1.69 -16.02 17.42
C ASN A 18 2.81 -15.16 18.03
N LYS A 19 3.92 -15.76 18.46
CA LYS A 19 5.00 -15.01 19.12
C LYS A 19 5.73 -14.05 18.17
N ASN A 20 5.85 -14.40 16.88
CA ASN A 20 6.46 -13.50 15.90
C ASN A 20 5.51 -12.35 15.56
N CYS A 21 4.21 -12.62 15.38
CA CYS A 21 3.19 -11.59 15.22
C CYS A 21 3.17 -10.63 16.40
N GLU A 22 3.06 -11.13 17.63
CA GLU A 22 3.12 -10.34 18.88
C GLU A 22 4.35 -9.42 18.91
N ASN A 23 5.54 -9.92 18.58
CA ASN A 23 6.75 -9.10 18.56
C ASN A 23 6.70 -7.99 17.49
N LEU A 24 6.12 -8.27 16.32
CA LEU A 24 5.95 -7.27 15.26
C LEU A 24 4.96 -6.19 15.67
N ILE A 25 3.82 -6.61 16.23
CA ILE A 25 2.75 -5.72 16.69
C ILE A 25 3.26 -4.83 17.83
N GLN A 26 3.91 -5.44 18.82
CA GLN A 26 4.55 -4.71 19.90
C GLN A 26 5.65 -3.76 19.39
N GLY A 27 6.43 -4.18 18.39
CA GLY A 27 7.43 -3.32 17.74
C GLY A 27 6.82 -2.10 17.05
N ILE A 28 5.62 -2.22 16.46
CA ILE A 28 4.86 -1.11 15.89
C ILE A 28 4.41 -0.16 17.00
N ILE A 29 3.78 -0.69 18.06
CA ILE A 29 3.32 0.10 19.22
C ILE A 29 4.50 0.82 19.90
N GLU A 30 5.68 0.19 19.93
CA GLU A 30 6.87 0.77 20.50
C GLU A 30 7.55 1.83 19.62
N GLY A 31 7.11 2.01 18.37
CA GLY A 31 7.71 2.90 17.38
C GLY A 31 9.04 2.38 16.81
N LYS A 32 9.35 1.09 17.02
CA LYS A 32 10.57 0.42 16.54
C LYS A 32 10.41 -0.19 15.14
N ILE A 33 9.16 -0.39 14.71
CA ILE A 33 8.80 -0.91 13.39
C ILE A 33 7.95 0.14 12.66
N VAL A 34 8.34 0.46 11.44
CA VAL A 34 7.58 1.32 10.52
C VAL A 34 6.79 0.43 9.56
N PRO A 35 5.45 0.45 9.59
CA PRO A 35 4.63 -0.25 8.61
C PRO A 35 4.69 0.45 7.24
N VAL A 36 4.87 -0.35 6.19
CA VAL A 36 4.78 0.04 4.78
C VAL A 36 3.64 -0.75 4.15
N LEU A 37 2.54 -0.05 3.84
CA LEU A 37 1.35 -0.62 3.23
C LEU A 37 1.53 -0.64 1.71
N GLY A 38 1.56 -1.86 1.14
CA GLY A 38 1.71 -2.08 -0.29
C GLY A 38 0.39 -1.95 -1.06
N ARG A 39 0.48 -2.11 -2.38
CA ARG A 39 -0.59 -1.94 -3.37
C ARG A 39 -1.87 -2.78 -3.18
N GLU A 40 -1.80 -3.79 -2.32
CA GLU A 40 -2.79 -4.87 -2.20
C GLU A 40 -3.38 -5.01 -0.78
N HIS A 41 -3.14 -4.04 0.11
CA HIS A 41 -3.74 -3.99 1.45
C HIS A 41 -5.29 -3.86 1.42
N ASN A 42 -5.86 -3.50 0.25
CA ASN A 42 -7.30 -3.43 -0.03
C ASN A 42 -7.98 -4.81 -0.15
N LEU A 43 -7.23 -5.90 -0.06
CA LEU A 43 -7.77 -7.26 -0.08
C LEU A 43 -8.37 -7.70 1.27
N CYS A 44 -8.01 -7.05 2.38
CA CYS A 44 -8.59 -7.37 3.69
C CYS A 44 -10.11 -7.06 3.69
N ASP A 45 -10.90 -7.92 4.35
CA ASP A 45 -12.37 -7.90 4.45
C ASP A 45 -13.15 -8.06 3.15
N ARG A 46 -12.50 -8.41 2.04
CA ARG A 46 -13.24 -8.66 0.80
C ARG A 46 -14.14 -9.90 0.92
N PRO A 47 -15.34 -9.88 0.33
CA PRO A 47 -16.15 -11.08 0.16
C PRO A 47 -15.31 -12.19 -0.47
N LYS A 48 -15.55 -13.45 -0.09
CA LYS A 48 -14.79 -14.59 -0.60
C LYS A 48 -15.68 -15.52 -1.41
N ILE A 49 -15.17 -15.96 -2.54
CA ILE A 49 -15.74 -17.04 -3.36
C ILE A 49 -14.72 -18.17 -3.37
N ASN A 50 -15.10 -19.36 -2.90
CA ASN A 50 -14.21 -20.52 -2.78
C ASN A 50 -12.92 -20.20 -2.00
N GLN A 51 -13.06 -19.50 -0.86
CA GLN A 51 -11.96 -19.06 0.01
C GLN A 51 -10.98 -18.05 -0.60
N LYS A 52 -11.16 -17.64 -1.86
CA LYS A 52 -10.39 -16.57 -2.49
C LYS A 52 -11.18 -15.26 -2.44
N PRO A 53 -10.52 -14.10 -2.26
CA PRO A 53 -11.17 -12.79 -2.38
C PRO A 53 -11.89 -12.68 -3.72
N GLU A 54 -13.10 -12.13 -3.70
CA GLU A 54 -13.86 -11.82 -4.91
C GLU A 54 -13.10 -10.77 -5.74
N PHE A 55 -13.10 -11.00 -7.06
CA PHE A 55 -12.41 -10.14 -8.00
C PHE A 55 -13.22 -8.86 -8.23
N TRP A 56 -12.56 -7.71 -8.17
CA TRP A 56 -13.21 -6.46 -8.47
C TRP A 56 -13.43 -6.32 -9.98
N GLN A 57 -14.68 -6.36 -10.43
CA GLN A 57 -15.04 -6.21 -11.84
C GLN A 57 -16.27 -5.32 -11.98
N CYS A 58 -16.16 -4.27 -12.79
CA CYS A 58 -17.30 -3.42 -13.14
C CYS A 58 -18.14 -4.06 -14.26
N ASP A 59 -19.45 -3.88 -14.17
CA ASP A 59 -20.40 -4.14 -15.25
C ASP A 59 -20.49 -2.91 -16.16
N PHE A 60 -19.82 -3.00 -17.31
CA PHE A 60 -19.83 -1.98 -18.37
C PHE A 60 -21.10 -2.00 -19.23
N SER A 61 -22.02 -2.95 -19.03
CA SER A 61 -23.33 -2.91 -19.71
C SER A 61 -24.25 -1.80 -19.18
N LEU A 62 -23.90 -1.23 -18.02
CA LEU A 62 -24.60 -0.12 -17.37
C LEU A 62 -23.85 1.20 -17.62
N ASN A 63 -24.60 2.30 -17.74
CA ASN A 63 -24.04 3.66 -17.89
C ASN A 63 -24.55 4.58 -16.76
N PRO A 64 -23.72 4.95 -15.77
CA PRO A 64 -22.30 4.62 -15.64
C PRO A 64 -22.05 3.15 -15.22
N PRO A 65 -20.83 2.61 -15.41
CA PRO A 65 -20.50 1.26 -15.02
C PRO A 65 -20.75 1.00 -13.53
N SER A 66 -21.49 -0.08 -13.24
CA SER A 66 -21.70 -0.52 -11.86
C SER A 66 -20.47 -1.29 -11.40
N CYS A 67 -19.86 -0.93 -10.27
CA CYS A 67 -18.71 -1.68 -9.75
C CYS A 67 -18.96 -2.10 -8.31
N PRO A 68 -18.20 -3.09 -7.81
CA PRO A 68 -18.36 -3.59 -6.45
C PRO A 68 -18.21 -2.51 -5.39
N SER A 69 -18.75 -2.81 -4.20
CA SER A 69 -18.75 -1.93 -3.02
C SER A 69 -17.45 -1.93 -2.22
N TYR A 70 -16.50 -2.78 -2.60
CA TYR A 70 -15.14 -2.82 -2.05
C TYR A 70 -14.14 -2.20 -3.04
N PRO A 71 -13.01 -1.66 -2.56
CA PRO A 71 -12.02 -1.00 -3.40
C PRO A 71 -11.29 -1.99 -4.32
N PRO A 72 -10.82 -1.56 -5.51
CA PRO A 72 -9.99 -2.38 -6.40
C PRO A 72 -8.55 -2.53 -5.90
N THR A 73 -7.87 -3.56 -6.39
CA THR A 73 -6.41 -3.66 -6.40
C THR A 73 -5.84 -2.84 -7.56
N HIS A 74 -4.52 -2.63 -7.58
CA HIS A 74 -3.90 -1.94 -8.72
C HIS A 74 -4.06 -2.72 -10.02
N ARG A 75 -4.02 -4.06 -9.93
CA ARG A 75 -4.20 -4.97 -11.06
C ARG A 75 -5.63 -4.99 -11.59
N GLU A 76 -6.62 -4.99 -10.70
CA GLU A 76 -8.03 -4.87 -11.07
C GLU A 76 -8.34 -3.51 -11.71
N LEU A 77 -7.73 -2.45 -11.18
CA LEU A 77 -7.86 -1.10 -11.72
C LEU A 77 -7.22 -0.97 -13.10
N ALA A 78 -6.07 -1.62 -13.32
CA ALA A 78 -5.44 -1.72 -14.63
C ALA A 78 -6.36 -2.41 -15.66
N ALA A 79 -6.95 -3.55 -15.29
CA ALA A 79 -7.89 -4.27 -16.13
C ALA A 79 -9.13 -3.41 -16.48
N TYR A 80 -9.65 -2.68 -15.49
CA TYR A 80 -10.75 -1.74 -15.72
C TYR A 80 -10.40 -0.63 -16.70
N LEU A 81 -9.24 0.00 -16.57
CA LEU A 81 -8.84 1.08 -17.47
C LEU A 81 -8.68 0.57 -18.91
N ILE A 82 -8.11 -0.62 -19.10
CA ILE A 82 -8.02 -1.27 -20.41
C ILE A 82 -9.43 -1.40 -21.01
N GLU A 83 -10.38 -1.96 -20.26
CA GLU A 83 -11.76 -2.15 -20.74
C GLU A 83 -12.48 -0.82 -20.99
N TYR A 84 -12.31 0.16 -20.09
CA TYR A 84 -12.89 1.49 -20.22
C TYR A 84 -12.45 2.18 -21.52
N PHE A 85 -11.14 2.23 -21.78
CA PHE A 85 -10.59 2.89 -22.98
C PHE A 85 -10.85 2.11 -24.26
N THR A 86 -10.97 0.79 -24.19
CA THR A 86 -11.43 -0.04 -25.32
C THR A 86 -12.87 0.32 -25.71
N ASN A 87 -13.73 0.56 -24.72
CA ASN A 87 -15.16 0.85 -24.96
C ASN A 87 -15.46 2.33 -25.29
N HIS A 88 -14.62 3.26 -24.83
CA HIS A 88 -14.85 4.71 -24.96
C HIS A 88 -13.93 5.40 -25.99
N GLY A 89 -13.04 4.65 -26.66
CA GLY A 89 -12.29 5.13 -27.82
C GLY A 89 -11.18 6.12 -27.47
N ALA A 90 -10.12 5.67 -26.79
CA ALA A 90 -8.85 6.37 -26.86
C ALA A 90 -8.17 6.07 -28.20
N ALA A 91 -7.79 7.12 -28.94
CA ALA A 91 -7.28 7.05 -30.31
C ALA A 91 -6.06 6.11 -30.53
N HIS A 92 -5.38 5.71 -29.44
CA HIS A 92 -4.22 4.81 -29.47
C HIS A 92 -4.49 3.37 -28.99
N PHE A 93 -5.66 3.07 -28.42
CA PHE A 93 -5.94 1.73 -27.89
C PHE A 93 -6.24 0.70 -28.98
N ASP A 94 -6.80 1.13 -30.12
CA ASP A 94 -7.07 0.26 -31.28
C ASP A 94 -5.78 -0.28 -31.94
N GLU A 95 -4.66 0.45 -31.86
CA GLU A 95 -3.35 0.00 -32.36
C GLU A 95 -2.61 -0.91 -31.36
N ILE A 96 -2.85 -0.74 -30.06
CA ILE A 96 -2.25 -1.56 -28.99
C ILE A 96 -2.79 -3.00 -29.04
N GLN A 97 -4.01 -3.22 -29.52
CA GLN A 97 -4.57 -4.57 -29.77
C GLN A 97 -3.67 -5.46 -30.64
N PHE A 98 -2.81 -4.88 -31.49
CA PHE A 98 -2.05 -5.62 -32.49
C PHE A 98 -0.60 -6.00 -32.10
N SER A 99 -0.05 -5.42 -31.04
CA SER A 99 1.40 -5.52 -30.76
C SER A 99 1.78 -6.46 -29.62
N TYR A 100 0.82 -6.84 -28.76
CA TYR A 100 1.07 -7.77 -27.66
C TYR A 100 0.43 -9.13 -27.91
N PRO A 101 1.14 -10.25 -27.70
CA PRO A 101 0.59 -11.58 -27.86
C PRO A 101 -0.27 -11.93 -26.63
N PHE A 102 -1.41 -11.26 -26.45
CA PHE A 102 -2.52 -11.78 -25.66
C PHE A 102 -3.31 -12.84 -26.46
N GLN A 103 -2.60 -13.66 -27.25
CA GLN A 103 -3.17 -14.78 -28.01
C GLN A 103 -3.53 -15.90 -27.04
N GLY A 104 -4.71 -15.79 -26.43
CA GLY A 104 -5.26 -16.82 -25.56
C GLY A 104 -6.54 -16.41 -24.83
N ILE A 105 -7.26 -15.39 -25.31
CA ILE A 105 -8.47 -14.90 -24.67
C ILE A 105 -9.67 -15.30 -25.54
N GLU A 106 -10.25 -16.47 -25.23
CA GLU A 106 -11.62 -16.75 -25.60
C GLU A 106 -12.51 -15.69 -24.94
N SER A 107 -13.19 -14.89 -25.76
CA SER A 107 -14.37 -14.06 -25.46
C SER A 107 -14.55 -13.61 -24.00
N GLY A 108 -14.09 -12.39 -23.67
CA GLY A 108 -14.68 -11.61 -22.58
C GLY A 108 -14.10 -11.80 -21.17
N LYS A 109 -12.98 -12.51 -21.00
CA LYS A 109 -12.24 -12.53 -19.74
C LYS A 109 -10.80 -12.08 -19.98
N TRP A 110 -10.52 -10.80 -19.79
CA TRP A 110 -9.14 -10.33 -19.63
C TRP A 110 -8.51 -11.16 -18.52
N LYS A 111 -7.50 -11.98 -18.86
CA LYS A 111 -6.65 -12.59 -17.84
C LYS A 111 -5.89 -11.43 -17.19
N ALA A 112 -6.45 -10.92 -16.10
CA ALA A 112 -5.86 -9.86 -15.29
C ALA A 112 -4.41 -10.18 -14.86
N GLU A 113 -3.96 -11.42 -15.02
CA GLU A 113 -2.64 -11.97 -14.67
C GLU A 113 -1.47 -11.06 -15.00
N TRP A 114 -1.49 -10.32 -16.12
CA TRP A 114 -0.32 -9.57 -16.58
C TRP A 114 -0.53 -8.05 -16.64
N ALA A 115 -1.70 -7.53 -16.26
CA ALA A 115 -1.98 -6.09 -16.30
C ALA A 115 -1.51 -5.41 -14.99
N ASP A 116 -0.46 -4.58 -15.08
CA ASP A 116 -0.04 -3.67 -14.00
C ASP A 116 -0.47 -2.24 -14.37
N LEU A 117 -0.96 -1.50 -13.38
CA LEU A 117 -1.44 -0.13 -13.55
C LEU A 117 -0.37 0.76 -14.19
N GLN A 118 0.87 0.53 -13.80
CA GLN A 118 2.04 1.24 -14.32
C GLN A 118 2.18 1.09 -15.83
N HIS A 119 2.01 -0.13 -16.34
CA HIS A 119 2.16 -0.40 -17.77
C HIS A 119 1.00 0.20 -18.57
N VAL A 120 -0.22 0.12 -18.04
CA VAL A 120 -1.39 0.77 -18.66
C VAL A 120 -1.21 2.28 -18.74
N PHE A 121 -0.71 2.92 -17.68
CA PHE A 121 -0.41 4.35 -17.70
C PHE A 121 0.74 4.71 -18.64
N GLN A 122 1.73 3.84 -18.82
CA GLN A 122 2.78 4.03 -19.81
C GLN A 122 2.25 4.00 -21.25
N LEU A 123 1.25 3.16 -21.52
CA LEU A 123 0.58 3.11 -22.82
C LEU A 123 -0.33 4.33 -23.06
N LEU A 124 -0.86 4.92 -21.98
CA LEU A 124 -1.68 6.13 -21.98
C LEU A 124 -0.86 7.40 -21.76
N CYS A 125 0.39 7.42 -22.23
CA CYS A 125 1.35 8.48 -21.94
C CYS A 125 1.09 9.79 -22.70
N ASP A 126 0.21 9.81 -23.70
CA ASP A 126 -0.21 11.07 -24.31
C ASP A 126 -1.02 11.91 -23.31
N ALA A 127 -0.91 13.23 -23.41
CA ALA A 127 -1.45 14.14 -22.40
C ALA A 127 -2.97 14.00 -22.22
N GLU A 128 -3.72 13.77 -23.29
CA GLU A 128 -5.19 13.64 -23.23
C GLU A 128 -5.58 12.34 -22.52
N SER A 129 -5.00 11.21 -22.94
CA SER A 129 -5.28 9.92 -22.32
C SER A 129 -4.82 9.84 -20.87
N LYS A 130 -3.68 10.44 -20.51
CA LYS A 130 -3.17 10.47 -19.12
C LYS A 130 -4.11 11.23 -18.19
N VAL A 131 -4.66 12.36 -18.67
CA VAL A 131 -5.66 13.16 -17.94
C VAL A 131 -6.96 12.38 -17.78
N LEU A 132 -7.45 11.71 -18.83
CA LEU A 132 -8.64 10.87 -18.76
C LEU A 132 -8.45 9.69 -17.78
N ALA A 133 -7.29 9.02 -17.84
CA ALA A 133 -6.99 7.89 -16.96
C ALA A 133 -6.93 8.33 -15.49
N THR A 134 -6.28 9.46 -15.22
CA THR A 134 -6.23 10.05 -13.87
C THR A 134 -7.62 10.46 -13.38
N SER A 135 -8.45 11.02 -14.26
CA SER A 135 -9.83 11.39 -13.94
C SER A 135 -10.67 10.15 -13.57
N GLU A 136 -10.51 9.04 -14.29
CA GLU A 136 -11.17 7.77 -13.96
C GLU A 136 -10.64 7.16 -12.66
N LEU A 137 -9.35 7.27 -12.38
CA LEU A 137 -8.80 6.88 -11.07
C LEU A 137 -9.43 7.68 -9.93
N HIS A 138 -9.53 9.00 -10.09
CA HIS A 138 -10.20 9.87 -9.12
C HIS A 138 -11.66 9.43 -8.94
N ARG A 139 -12.40 9.22 -10.03
CA ARG A 139 -13.80 8.79 -9.98
C ARG A 139 -13.99 7.47 -9.22
N ILE A 140 -13.12 6.50 -9.45
CA ILE A 140 -13.23 5.20 -8.78
C ILE A 140 -12.80 5.29 -7.31
N LEU A 141 -11.65 5.88 -7.04
CA LEU A 141 -11.03 5.83 -5.71
C LEU A 141 -11.55 6.90 -4.75
N CYS A 142 -12.09 8.02 -5.25
CA CYS A 142 -12.64 9.11 -4.44
C CYS A 142 -14.17 9.11 -4.47
N ASP A 143 -14.81 9.14 -5.64
CA ASP A 143 -16.25 9.42 -5.72
C ASP A 143 -17.13 8.26 -5.23
N LYS A 144 -16.64 7.00 -5.35
CA LYS A 144 -17.39 5.83 -4.87
C LYS A 144 -17.45 5.70 -3.35
N ASN A 145 -16.69 6.51 -2.60
CA ASN A 145 -16.69 6.51 -1.13
C ASN A 145 -16.54 5.10 -0.53
N TYR A 146 -15.49 4.38 -0.96
CA TYR A 146 -15.15 3.08 -0.39
C TYR A 146 -14.94 3.17 1.11
N ARG A 147 -15.37 2.15 1.85
CA ARG A 147 -15.23 2.12 3.30
C ARG A 147 -13.87 1.54 3.69
N PRO A 148 -13.21 2.11 4.72
CA PRO A 148 -12.00 1.52 5.26
C PRO A 148 -12.25 0.10 5.80
N ASN A 149 -11.37 -0.84 5.44
CA ASN A 149 -11.35 -2.21 5.97
C ASN A 149 -10.74 -2.28 7.40
N GLN A 150 -10.70 -3.48 7.98
CA GLN A 150 -10.16 -3.77 9.31
C GLN A 150 -8.73 -3.27 9.45
N LEU A 151 -7.87 -3.47 8.44
CA LEU A 151 -6.49 -2.98 8.46
C LEU A 151 -6.42 -1.48 8.70
N HIS A 152 -7.16 -0.70 7.92
CA HIS A 152 -7.20 0.76 8.11
C HIS A 152 -7.70 1.15 9.50
N LYS A 153 -8.76 0.48 9.99
CA LYS A 153 -9.34 0.75 11.31
C LYS A 153 -8.37 0.43 12.45
N SER A 154 -7.70 -0.72 12.41
CA SER A 154 -6.74 -1.10 13.46
C SER A 154 -5.53 -0.15 13.47
N PHE A 155 -5.04 0.31 12.31
CA PHE A 155 -4.00 1.34 12.24
C PHE A 155 -4.47 2.69 12.80
N ALA A 156 -5.71 3.08 12.54
CA ALA A 156 -6.30 4.30 13.09
C ALA A 156 -6.44 4.26 14.63
N LEU A 157 -6.52 3.07 15.24
CA LEU A 157 -6.59 2.91 16.70
C LEU A 157 -5.21 2.93 17.39
N LEU A 158 -4.10 2.82 16.65
CA LEU A 158 -2.75 2.82 17.22
C LEU A 158 -2.42 4.04 18.09
N PRO A 159 -2.74 5.29 17.68
CA PRO A 159 -2.43 6.46 18.51
C PRO A 159 -3.06 6.38 19.90
N LYS A 160 -4.29 5.87 19.99
CA LYS A 160 -4.97 5.63 21.26
C LYS A 160 -4.25 4.59 22.11
N VAL A 161 -3.88 3.46 21.52
CA VAL A 161 -3.11 2.40 22.20
C VAL A 161 -1.76 2.91 22.72
N ILE A 162 -1.07 3.74 21.94
CA ILE A 162 0.23 4.31 22.33
C ILE A 162 0.07 5.27 23.51
N ARG A 163 -0.98 6.10 23.52
CA ARG A 163 -1.27 6.99 24.66
C ARG A 163 -1.60 6.21 25.94
N LEU A 164 -2.27 5.06 25.82
CA LEU A 164 -2.59 4.19 26.96
C LEU A 164 -1.36 3.45 27.50
N THR A 165 -0.48 2.97 26.62
CA THR A 165 0.67 2.15 27.00
C THR A 165 1.91 2.97 27.36
N LYS A 166 2.06 4.19 26.82
CA LYS A 166 3.22 5.07 27.01
C LYS A 166 2.81 6.54 27.18
N PRO A 167 2.09 6.89 28.28
CA PRO A 167 1.59 8.25 28.49
C PRO A 167 2.70 9.31 28.62
N ASP A 168 3.84 8.96 29.21
CA ASP A 168 4.91 9.92 29.53
C ASP A 168 5.79 10.29 28.34
N ALA A 169 5.81 9.45 27.30
CA ALA A 169 6.65 9.65 26.12
C ALA A 169 6.06 8.97 24.88
N PRO A 170 4.88 9.40 24.40
CA PRO A 170 4.26 8.80 23.23
C PRO A 170 5.14 9.03 21.99
N MET A 171 5.38 7.96 21.26
CA MET A 171 5.99 8.01 19.93
C MET A 171 4.98 7.42 18.96
N PHE A 172 4.29 8.30 18.24
CA PHE A 172 3.27 7.91 17.28
C PHE A 172 3.89 7.30 16.02
N PRO A 173 3.14 6.42 15.31
CA PRO A 173 3.68 5.71 14.18
C PRO A 173 3.86 6.63 12.97
N LEU A 174 4.91 6.35 12.20
CA LEU A 174 5.01 6.74 10.80
C LEU A 174 4.45 5.58 9.98
N ILE A 175 3.39 5.81 9.22
CA ILE A 175 2.81 4.81 8.32
C ILE A 175 3.14 5.23 6.90
N VAL A 176 3.82 4.36 6.16
CA VAL A 176 4.14 4.61 4.75
C VAL A 176 3.14 3.84 3.90
N THR A 177 2.60 4.44 2.85
CA THR A 177 1.73 3.75 1.90
C THR A 177 2.10 4.08 0.47
N THR A 178 1.94 3.08 -0.41
CA THR A 178 2.05 3.25 -1.87
C THR A 178 0.68 3.32 -2.54
N SER A 179 -0.39 3.41 -1.76
CA SER A 179 -1.75 3.56 -2.29
C SER A 179 -2.07 5.00 -2.66
N TYR A 180 -2.90 5.17 -3.68
CA TYR A 180 -3.40 6.47 -4.10
C TYR A 180 -4.70 6.87 -3.39
N ASP A 181 -5.50 5.89 -2.94
CA ASP A 181 -6.82 6.04 -2.30
C ASP A 181 -6.76 6.73 -0.92
N ARG A 182 -7.91 7.11 -0.35
CA ARG A 182 -8.00 7.81 0.95
C ARG A 182 -8.45 6.94 2.13
N MET A 183 -8.49 5.62 2.00
CA MET A 183 -9.16 4.78 3.00
C MET A 183 -8.44 4.78 4.34
N LEU A 184 -7.11 4.91 4.35
CA LEU A 184 -6.36 5.06 5.60
C LEU A 184 -6.71 6.38 6.28
N GLU A 185 -6.71 7.47 5.55
CA GLU A 185 -7.05 8.81 6.02
C GLU A 185 -8.48 8.85 6.58
N GLN A 186 -9.44 8.28 5.83
CA GLN A 186 -10.84 8.14 6.27
C GLN A 186 -10.97 7.33 7.56
N ALA A 187 -10.13 6.32 7.78
CA ALA A 187 -10.15 5.56 9.04
C ALA A 187 -9.66 6.40 10.23
N PHE A 188 -8.62 7.22 10.05
CA PHE A 188 -8.15 8.15 11.08
C PHE A 188 -9.18 9.25 11.37
N GLU A 189 -9.80 9.80 10.33
CA GLU A 189 -10.90 10.76 10.44
C GLU A 189 -12.09 10.16 11.22
N ALA A 190 -12.50 8.93 10.87
CA ALA A 190 -13.59 8.22 11.56
C ALA A 190 -13.26 7.84 13.01
N ALA A 191 -11.98 7.65 13.33
CA ALA A 191 -11.51 7.42 14.70
C ALA A 191 -11.30 8.72 15.51
N GLU A 192 -11.57 9.89 14.91
CA GLU A 192 -11.30 11.21 15.49
C GLU A 192 -9.83 11.42 15.92
N GLU A 193 -8.90 10.78 15.21
CA GLU A 193 -7.47 10.87 15.49
C GLU A 193 -6.79 11.88 14.56
N PRO A 194 -6.18 12.96 15.09
CA PRO A 194 -5.47 13.93 14.26
C PRO A 194 -4.16 13.33 13.72
N PHE A 195 -3.93 13.47 12.41
CA PHE A 195 -2.73 12.99 11.74
C PHE A 195 -2.15 14.04 10.79
N ASP A 196 -0.83 13.99 10.58
CA ASP A 196 -0.19 14.75 9.52
C ASP A 196 -0.10 13.88 8.26
N LEU A 197 -0.50 14.42 7.11
CA LEU A 197 -0.38 13.74 5.81
C LEU A 197 0.76 14.36 5.01
N VAL A 198 1.72 13.53 4.60
CA VAL A 198 2.82 13.92 3.71
C VAL A 198 2.68 13.15 2.41
N TYR A 199 2.59 13.83 1.28
CA TYR A 199 2.38 13.18 -0.01
C TYR A 199 3.21 13.87 -1.10
N TYR A 200 3.62 13.09 -2.08
CA TYR A 200 4.34 13.59 -3.25
C TYR A 200 3.41 14.38 -4.17
N SER A 201 3.90 15.50 -4.71
CA SER A 201 3.23 16.24 -5.77
C SER A 201 4.27 16.84 -6.72
N ALA A 202 4.18 16.46 -7.99
CA ALA A 202 4.97 17.06 -9.06
C ALA A 202 4.26 18.32 -9.58
N THR A 203 4.74 19.51 -9.21
CA THR A 203 4.19 20.78 -9.69
C THR A 203 5.09 21.37 -10.77
N GLY A 204 4.58 21.50 -12.00
CA GLY A 204 5.36 21.84 -13.21
C GLY A 204 6.09 23.20 -13.28
N GLU A 205 6.09 24.04 -12.24
CA GLU A 205 6.84 25.32 -12.23
C GLU A 205 8.03 25.34 -11.25
N LYS A 206 8.03 24.46 -10.24
CA LYS A 206 9.11 24.29 -9.26
C LYS A 206 9.19 22.81 -8.94
N ASP A 207 10.40 22.27 -9.12
CA ASP A 207 10.88 20.93 -8.77
C ASP A 207 9.93 20.10 -7.88
N ASP A 208 9.69 18.86 -8.30
CA ASP A 208 8.92 17.81 -7.61
C ASP A 208 9.15 17.75 -6.09
N TRP A 209 8.16 18.13 -5.28
CA TRP A 209 8.27 18.20 -3.80
C TRP A 209 7.22 17.37 -3.06
N PHE A 210 7.53 17.10 -1.79
CA PHE A 210 6.51 16.61 -0.85
C PHE A 210 5.73 17.79 -0.28
N LEU A 211 4.42 17.62 -0.20
CA LEU A 211 3.50 18.52 0.50
C LEU A 211 3.15 17.92 1.85
N HIS A 212 2.95 18.79 2.85
CA HIS A 212 2.45 18.43 4.17
C HIS A 212 1.08 19.06 4.39
N LYS A 213 0.06 18.24 4.57
CA LYS A 213 -1.28 18.64 5.00
C LYS A 213 -1.43 18.38 6.50
N THR A 214 -1.73 19.43 7.25
CA THR A 214 -1.97 19.35 8.70
C THR A 214 -3.36 18.75 8.99
N PRO A 215 -3.66 18.34 10.24
CA PRO A 215 -4.99 17.88 10.62
C PRO A 215 -6.09 18.92 10.38
N GLU A 216 -5.73 20.21 10.44
CA GLU A 216 -6.63 21.33 10.16
C GLU A 216 -6.87 21.54 8.65
N GLY A 217 -6.26 20.71 7.79
CA GLY A 217 -6.38 20.78 6.34
C GLY A 217 -5.47 21.80 5.66
N ILE A 218 -4.55 22.43 6.40
CA ILE A 218 -3.63 23.43 5.86
C ILE A 218 -2.51 22.72 5.11
N ILE A 219 -2.27 23.12 3.86
CA ILE A 219 -1.20 22.56 3.02
C ILE A 219 0.05 23.45 3.13
N HIS A 220 1.19 22.81 3.36
CA HIS A 220 2.51 23.42 3.43
C HIS A 220 3.47 22.71 2.48
N GLU A 221 4.10 23.49 1.59
CA GLU A 221 5.22 23.01 0.79
C GLU A 221 6.42 22.68 1.69
N ILE A 222 7.16 21.62 1.36
CA ILE A 222 8.39 21.22 2.05
C ILE A 222 9.60 21.57 1.16
N ASP A 223 9.85 22.87 0.99
CA ASP A 223 10.94 23.37 0.12
C ASP A 223 12.33 22.99 0.64
N ASN A 224 12.50 22.94 1.97
CA ASN A 224 13.75 22.56 2.62
C ASN A 224 13.52 21.45 3.64
N PRO A 225 13.60 20.18 3.21
CA PRO A 225 13.31 19.03 4.06
C PRO A 225 14.26 18.91 5.28
N ASN A 226 15.50 19.40 5.16
CA ASN A 226 16.46 19.41 6.27
C ASN A 226 16.04 20.30 7.44
N ASN A 227 15.42 21.44 7.13
CA ASN A 227 14.99 22.44 8.09
C ASN A 227 13.49 22.39 8.39
N TYR A 228 12.77 21.41 7.87
CA TYR A 228 11.35 21.26 8.15
C TYR A 228 11.11 20.85 9.61
N ARG A 229 10.45 21.72 10.39
CA ARG A 229 10.21 21.53 11.84
C ARG A 229 8.74 21.33 12.21
N ARG A 230 7.81 21.42 11.25
CA ARG A 230 6.37 21.31 11.52
C ARG A 230 5.91 19.87 11.82
N LEU A 231 6.66 18.86 11.35
CA LEU A 231 6.37 17.44 11.59
C LEU A 231 7.02 16.94 12.89
N SER A 232 6.23 16.26 13.72
CA SER A 232 6.71 15.66 14.96
C SER A 232 5.92 14.41 15.36
N LEU A 233 6.55 13.24 15.20
CA LEU A 233 6.03 11.93 15.65
C LEU A 233 5.82 11.82 17.17
N LYS A 234 6.29 12.80 17.96
CA LYS A 234 5.96 12.89 19.39
C LYS A 234 4.58 13.50 19.66
N LYS A 235 4.02 14.20 18.69
CA LYS A 235 2.74 14.92 18.84
C LYS A 235 1.58 14.14 18.22
N ARG A 236 1.82 13.52 17.07
CA ARG A 236 0.79 12.90 16.25
C ARG A 236 1.39 11.89 15.25
N PRO A 237 0.57 10.93 14.78
CA PRO A 237 0.94 10.03 13.69
C PRO A 237 1.16 10.80 12.38
N VAL A 238 2.01 10.22 11.53
CA VAL A 238 2.26 10.75 10.18
C VAL A 238 1.96 9.66 9.16
N ILE A 239 1.16 9.98 8.15
CA ILE A 239 0.92 9.13 6.97
C ILE A 239 1.79 9.68 5.84
N LEU A 240 2.65 8.85 5.27
CA LEU A 240 3.53 9.19 4.15
C LEU A 240 3.09 8.44 2.88
N LYS A 241 2.62 9.18 1.87
CA LYS A 241 2.24 8.64 0.55
C LYS A 241 3.32 8.93 -0.46
N VAL A 242 4.03 7.89 -0.85
CA VAL A 242 5.28 8.03 -1.62
C VAL A 242 5.03 8.46 -3.07
N TYR A 243 3.90 8.03 -3.66
CA TYR A 243 3.58 8.24 -5.08
C TYR A 243 2.48 9.27 -5.33
N GLY A 244 2.09 10.01 -4.28
CA GLY A 244 1.02 10.99 -4.34
C GLY A 244 -0.34 10.44 -3.93
N THR A 245 -1.39 11.21 -4.17
CA THR A 245 -2.77 10.85 -3.82
C THR A 245 -3.76 11.47 -4.78
N VAL A 246 -4.73 10.66 -5.25
CA VAL A 246 -5.73 11.11 -6.24
C VAL A 246 -6.58 12.28 -5.73
N ASP A 247 -6.85 12.35 -4.43
CA ASP A 247 -7.69 13.40 -3.82
C ASP A 247 -7.19 14.83 -4.03
N GLN A 248 -5.88 15.00 -4.22
CA GLN A 248 -5.23 16.32 -4.30
C GLN A 248 -4.76 16.62 -5.73
N SER A 249 -4.94 15.67 -6.66
CA SER A 249 -4.47 15.76 -8.04
C SER A 249 -5.57 15.32 -9.01
N ILE A 250 -6.32 16.30 -9.53
CA ILE A 250 -7.06 16.12 -10.79
C ILE A 250 -6.08 16.14 -11.98
N ASP A 251 -4.92 16.76 -11.77
CA ASP A 251 -3.84 16.88 -12.74
C ASP A 251 -2.99 15.60 -12.77
N ALA A 252 -2.91 14.97 -13.94
CA ALA A 252 -2.21 13.70 -14.15
C ALA A 252 -0.70 13.78 -13.92
N ASP A 253 -0.15 14.99 -14.00
CA ASP A 253 1.28 15.22 -13.83
C ASP A 253 1.73 15.16 -12.36
N ARG A 254 0.79 15.05 -11.41
CA ARG A 254 1.09 15.09 -9.96
C ARG A 254 1.21 13.71 -9.30
N LEU A 255 0.97 12.62 -10.02
CA LEU A 255 1.01 11.25 -9.51
C LEU A 255 2.18 10.48 -10.14
N VAL A 256 2.78 9.57 -9.37
CA VAL A 256 3.84 8.68 -9.88
C VAL A 256 3.26 7.31 -10.21
N ILE A 257 2.86 7.12 -11.47
CA ILE A 257 2.16 5.89 -11.90
C ILE A 257 2.85 5.20 -13.07
N SER A 258 3.22 5.93 -14.12
CA SER A 258 3.84 5.38 -15.34
C SER A 258 5.29 4.93 -15.11
N GLU A 259 5.87 4.17 -16.04
CA GLU A 259 7.29 3.79 -15.95
C GLU A 259 8.20 5.01 -15.98
N ASP A 260 7.88 5.97 -16.86
CA ASP A 260 8.60 7.23 -16.96
C ASP A 260 8.47 8.05 -15.66
N ASP A 261 7.29 8.12 -15.06
CA ASP A 261 7.12 8.84 -13.77
C ASP A 261 8.04 8.21 -12.69
N TYR A 262 8.15 6.88 -12.63
CA TYR A 262 9.05 6.19 -11.69
C TYR A 262 10.53 6.42 -12.00
N ILE A 263 10.91 6.48 -13.28
CA ILE A 263 12.27 6.76 -13.72
C ILE A 263 12.64 8.20 -13.36
N ASP A 264 11.75 9.15 -13.64
CA ASP A 264 11.94 10.56 -13.32
C ASP A 264 12.07 10.72 -11.82
N PHE A 265 11.13 10.18 -11.03
CA PHE A 265 11.18 10.12 -9.58
C PHE A 265 12.49 9.49 -9.03
N LEU A 266 13.03 8.48 -9.71
CA LEU A 266 14.34 7.89 -9.37
C LEU A 266 15.53 8.77 -9.75
N SER A 267 15.44 9.47 -10.87
CA SER A 267 16.55 10.19 -11.52
C SER A 267 16.99 11.42 -10.72
N TRP A 268 16.13 11.92 -9.83
CA TRP A 268 16.38 12.98 -8.85
C TRP A 268 17.47 12.67 -7.80
N ARG A 269 18.36 11.70 -8.04
CA ARG A 269 19.49 11.24 -7.18
C ARG A 269 20.43 12.32 -6.65
N ASN A 270 20.27 13.60 -7.01
CA ASN A 270 21.15 14.69 -6.59
C ASN A 270 20.59 15.56 -5.45
N THR A 271 19.36 15.36 -4.98
CA THR A 271 18.85 16.03 -3.77
C THR A 271 18.84 15.03 -2.59
N PRO A 272 19.83 15.09 -1.68
CA PRO A 272 19.99 14.08 -0.62
C PRO A 272 18.85 13.99 0.40
N ASP A 273 17.81 14.82 0.31
CA ASP A 273 16.77 14.92 1.33
C ASP A 273 15.40 15.25 0.70
N LEU A 274 14.84 14.40 -0.16
CA LEU A 274 13.46 14.59 -0.66
C LEU A 274 12.43 14.58 0.50
N LEU A 275 12.72 13.81 1.55
CA LEU A 275 11.89 13.70 2.75
C LEU A 275 12.47 14.48 3.93
N PRO A 276 11.61 15.04 4.80
CA PRO A 276 12.05 15.69 6.03
C PRO A 276 12.98 14.80 6.86
N THR A 277 14.05 15.39 7.41
CA THR A 277 15.05 14.63 8.20
C THR A 277 14.46 13.88 9.39
N THR A 278 13.36 14.39 9.95
CA THR A 278 12.59 13.70 11.00
C THR A 278 12.07 12.35 10.53
N LEU A 279 11.49 12.28 9.33
CA LEU A 279 10.95 11.05 8.75
C LEU A 279 12.07 10.12 8.29
N LEU A 280 13.10 10.65 7.61
CA LEU A 280 14.27 9.87 7.19
C LEU A 280 14.99 9.22 8.37
N LYS A 281 15.15 9.93 9.50
CA LYS A 281 15.73 9.35 10.71
C LYS A 281 14.88 8.22 11.26
N GLN A 282 13.55 8.35 11.24
CA GLN A 282 12.65 7.29 11.68
C GLN A 282 12.77 6.06 10.77
N LEU A 283 12.77 6.24 9.45
CA LEU A 283 12.89 5.15 8.48
C LEU A 283 14.25 4.45 8.51
N ARG A 284 15.35 5.20 8.70
CA ARG A 284 16.71 4.64 8.68
C ARG A 284 17.13 3.98 9.99
N ARG A 285 16.54 4.36 11.13
CA ARG A 285 16.88 3.81 12.46
C ARG A 285 16.03 2.62 12.87
N ASN A 286 14.82 2.53 12.33
CA ASN A 286 13.86 1.50 12.71
C ASN A 286 13.83 0.34 11.72
N GLN A 287 13.17 -0.73 12.16
CA GLN A 287 12.85 -1.86 11.31
C GLN A 287 11.64 -1.50 10.43
N VAL A 288 11.48 -2.20 9.31
CA VAL A 288 10.40 -1.97 8.36
C VAL A 288 9.58 -3.24 8.24
N LEU A 289 8.25 -3.11 8.24
CA LEU A 289 7.30 -4.19 8.01
C LEU A 289 6.49 -3.89 6.76
N PHE A 290 6.63 -4.71 5.73
CA PHE A 290 5.82 -4.64 4.50
C PHE A 290 4.53 -5.44 4.68
N LEU A 291 3.38 -4.77 4.46
CA LEU A 291 2.03 -5.32 4.64
C LEU A 291 1.21 -5.28 3.34
N GLY A 292 0.35 -6.30 3.17
CA GLY A 292 -0.33 -6.65 1.91
C GLY A 292 0.49 -7.68 1.13
N PRO A 293 -0.09 -8.43 0.17
CA PRO A 293 0.68 -9.32 -0.71
C PRO A 293 1.64 -8.49 -1.55
N CYS A 294 2.77 -8.17 -0.92
CA CYS A 294 3.88 -7.50 -1.51
C CYS A 294 4.53 -8.55 -2.39
N SER A 295 4.12 -8.59 -3.64
CA SER A 295 4.98 -9.21 -4.64
C SER A 295 6.19 -8.31 -4.73
N LEU A 296 7.18 -8.61 -3.89
CA LEU A 296 8.46 -7.93 -3.89
C LEU A 296 9.23 -8.19 -5.23
N SER A 297 8.61 -8.89 -6.17
CA SER A 297 9.03 -9.00 -7.57
C SER A 297 8.99 -7.65 -8.29
N HIS A 298 8.05 -6.76 -7.93
CA HIS A 298 7.86 -5.51 -8.65
C HIS A 298 9.02 -4.53 -8.47
N TRP A 299 9.53 -4.02 -9.58
CA TRP A 299 10.73 -3.18 -9.57
C TRP A 299 10.50 -1.79 -8.95
N HIS A 300 9.29 -1.23 -9.09
CA HIS A 300 8.96 0.06 -8.51
C HIS A 300 8.99 0.03 -6.97
N GLN A 301 8.75 -1.11 -6.30
CA GLN A 301 8.92 -1.15 -4.84
C GLN A 301 10.40 -0.92 -4.44
N ARG A 302 11.33 -1.38 -5.28
CA ARG A 302 12.77 -1.12 -5.10
C ARG A 302 13.13 0.34 -5.36
N VAL A 303 12.32 1.10 -6.10
CA VAL A 303 12.51 2.56 -6.30
C VAL A 303 12.48 3.26 -4.95
N ILE A 304 11.45 3.01 -4.14
CA ILE A 304 11.33 3.55 -2.78
C ILE A 304 12.52 3.13 -1.94
N LEU A 305 12.93 1.86 -2.03
CA LEU A 305 14.07 1.37 -1.26
C LEU A 305 15.36 2.12 -1.60
N HIS A 306 15.60 2.33 -2.89
CA HIS A 306 16.76 3.08 -3.38
C HIS A 306 16.71 4.56 -2.99
N HIS A 307 15.52 5.15 -2.93
CA HIS A 307 15.35 6.54 -2.57
C HIS A 307 15.54 6.78 -1.06
N ILE A 308 14.96 5.91 -0.21
CA ILE A 308 15.03 6.05 1.26
C ILE A 308 16.37 5.51 1.82
N TRP A 309 16.88 4.41 1.26
CA TRP A 309 18.11 3.72 1.67
C TRP A 309 19.12 3.59 0.52
N PRO A 310 19.78 4.68 0.11
CA PRO A 310 20.59 4.74 -1.11
C PRO A 310 21.85 3.86 -1.09
N THR A 311 22.34 3.44 0.08
CA THR A 311 23.57 2.64 0.17
C THR A 311 23.32 1.22 0.71
N ARG A 312 23.81 0.22 -0.03
CA ARG A 312 23.73 -1.21 0.27
C ARG A 312 24.15 -1.63 1.70
N PRO A 313 25.08 -0.95 2.40
CA PRO A 313 25.43 -1.30 3.78
C PRO A 313 24.30 -1.08 4.80
N PHE A 314 23.34 -0.15 4.57
CA PHE A 314 22.20 0.05 5.46
C PHE A 314 21.22 -1.12 5.39
N LEU A 315 21.02 -1.65 4.19
CA LEU A 315 20.18 -2.82 3.93
C LEU A 315 20.69 -4.09 4.64
N LYS A 316 21.98 -4.13 5.01
CA LYS A 316 22.57 -5.28 5.73
C LYS A 316 22.54 -5.17 7.26
N LYS A 317 22.27 -3.97 7.81
CA LYS A 317 22.32 -3.73 9.27
C LYS A 317 20.96 -3.81 9.95
N SER A 318 19.90 -3.48 9.24
CA SER A 318 18.53 -3.52 9.77
C SER A 318 17.84 -4.81 9.34
N LYS A 319 17.14 -5.47 10.27
CA LYS A 319 16.26 -6.60 9.96
C LYS A 319 14.91 -6.05 9.53
N TRP A 320 14.45 -6.44 8.35
CA TRP A 320 13.14 -6.05 7.80
C TRP A 320 12.21 -7.26 7.79
N TYR A 321 10.92 -7.01 7.70
CA TYR A 321 9.89 -8.03 7.74
C TYR A 321 8.93 -7.83 6.57
N ALA A 322 8.45 -8.92 5.99
CA ALA A 322 7.40 -8.89 4.99
C ALA A 322 6.40 -9.99 5.30
N ILE A 323 5.11 -9.68 5.21
CA ILE A 323 4.05 -10.69 5.33
C ILE A 323 3.69 -11.13 3.93
N GLN A 324 3.91 -12.40 3.64
CA GLN A 324 3.59 -12.99 2.34
C GLN A 324 2.91 -14.34 2.58
N TRP A 325 1.84 -14.59 1.84
CA TRP A 325 1.10 -15.85 1.90
C TRP A 325 1.32 -16.61 0.60
N ASP A 326 1.81 -17.84 0.73
CA ASP A 326 2.16 -18.70 -0.39
C ASP A 326 1.06 -19.77 -0.58
N SER A 327 -0.13 -19.36 -1.04
CA SER A 327 -1.28 -20.28 -1.15
C SER A 327 -1.55 -20.84 -2.54
N GLU A 328 -0.70 -20.60 -3.53
CA GLU A 328 -0.94 -21.14 -4.87
C GLU A 328 -0.13 -22.40 -5.10
N GLU A 329 -0.85 -23.51 -5.32
CA GLU A 329 -0.30 -24.85 -5.47
C GLU A 329 0.36 -25.10 -6.84
N SER A 330 0.30 -24.15 -7.78
CA SER A 330 0.92 -24.30 -9.09
C SER A 330 2.45 -24.24 -9.00
N ASP A 331 3.11 -25.22 -9.61
CA ASP A 331 4.56 -25.39 -9.55
C ASP A 331 5.31 -24.16 -10.13
N ASP A 332 4.76 -23.50 -11.15
CA ASP A 332 5.34 -22.30 -11.76
C ASP A 332 5.35 -21.08 -10.82
N ILE A 333 4.32 -20.93 -9.96
CA ILE A 333 4.21 -19.81 -9.02
C ILE A 333 5.10 -20.06 -7.79
N LYS A 334 5.23 -21.32 -7.35
CA LYS A 334 6.14 -21.71 -6.28
C LYS A 334 7.60 -21.42 -6.62
N GLU A 335 8.05 -21.76 -7.84
CA GLU A 335 9.43 -21.48 -8.26
C GLU A 335 9.73 -19.97 -8.29
N SER A 336 8.79 -19.16 -8.78
CA SER A 336 8.88 -17.69 -8.76
C SER A 336 8.95 -17.14 -7.32
N ASN A 337 8.12 -17.66 -6.40
CA ASN A 337 8.13 -17.28 -4.99
C ASN A 337 9.44 -17.64 -4.29
N ASP A 338 10.05 -18.79 -4.61
CA ASP A 338 11.35 -19.19 -4.06
C ASP A 338 12.50 -18.31 -4.55
N ILE A 339 12.48 -17.90 -5.83
CA ILE A 339 13.45 -16.93 -6.37
C ILE A 339 13.31 -15.59 -5.66
N ASN A 340 12.07 -15.12 -5.46
CA ASN A 340 11.80 -13.89 -4.71
C ASN A 340 12.29 -13.99 -3.26
N LYS A 341 11.97 -15.07 -2.54
CA LYS A 341 12.45 -15.30 -1.16
C LYS A 341 13.97 -15.24 -1.08
N LYS A 342 14.67 -15.91 -2.02
CA LYS A 342 16.15 -15.88 -2.09
C LYS A 342 16.70 -14.50 -2.41
N PHE A 343 16.05 -13.74 -3.29
CA PHE A 343 16.45 -12.37 -3.62
C PHE A 343 16.33 -11.45 -2.41
N TRP A 344 15.21 -11.49 -1.69
CA TRP A 344 14.94 -10.60 -0.55
C TRP A 344 15.71 -10.95 0.72
N LYS A 345 16.07 -12.22 0.89
CA LYS A 345 17.02 -12.62 1.92
C LYS A 345 18.39 -11.94 1.76
N LYS A 346 18.80 -11.57 0.53
CA LYS A 346 20.03 -10.76 0.30
C LYS A 346 19.91 -9.33 0.83
N TYR A 347 18.69 -8.83 0.95
CA TYR A 347 18.35 -7.52 1.54
C TYR A 347 18.00 -7.61 3.03
N ASN A 348 18.27 -8.75 3.68
CA ASN A 348 17.97 -8.99 5.10
C ASN A 348 16.49 -8.81 5.47
N VAL A 349 15.59 -9.12 4.51
CA VAL A 349 14.15 -9.19 4.72
C VAL A 349 13.76 -10.59 5.18
N ASP A 350 13.12 -10.66 6.34
CA ASP A 350 12.56 -11.87 6.94
C ASP A 350 11.09 -12.01 6.52
N ILE A 351 10.84 -12.90 5.57
CA ILE A 351 9.50 -13.15 5.04
C ILE A 351 8.78 -14.07 6.01
N GLN A 352 7.69 -13.59 6.60
CA GLN A 352 6.80 -14.37 7.45
C GLN A 352 5.71 -15.00 6.57
N ASP A 353 5.64 -16.33 6.60
CA ASP A 353 4.63 -17.11 5.88
C ASP A 353 3.33 -17.15 6.71
N ILE A 354 2.58 -16.05 6.65
CA ILE A 354 1.34 -15.82 7.40
C ILE A 354 0.33 -15.22 6.44
N SER A 355 -0.93 -15.63 6.55
CA SER A 355 -1.97 -14.97 5.78
C SER A 355 -2.08 -13.52 6.28
N PRO A 356 -2.21 -12.53 5.38
CA PRO A 356 -2.45 -11.16 5.79
C PRO A 356 -3.66 -11.06 6.73
N GLU A 357 -4.68 -11.88 6.53
CA GLU A 357 -5.89 -11.92 7.36
C GLU A 357 -5.62 -12.44 8.77
N ASP A 358 -4.87 -13.53 8.94
CA ASP A 358 -4.52 -14.05 10.27
C ASP A 358 -3.66 -13.05 11.03
N PHE A 359 -2.70 -12.41 10.35
CA PHE A 359 -1.92 -11.33 10.96
C PHE A 359 -2.82 -10.16 11.38
N MET A 360 -3.78 -9.79 10.54
CA MET A 360 -4.68 -8.68 10.84
C MET A 360 -5.66 -9.00 11.96
N ASN A 361 -6.16 -10.23 12.05
CA ASN A 361 -7.00 -10.70 13.15
C ASN A 361 -6.24 -10.62 14.48
N GLU A 362 -5.00 -11.13 14.51
CA GLU A 362 -4.14 -11.05 15.69
C GLU A 362 -3.80 -9.60 16.07
N PHE A 363 -3.52 -8.75 15.06
CA PHE A 363 -3.29 -7.32 15.28
C PHE A 363 -4.51 -6.65 15.92
N ASP A 364 -5.69 -6.90 15.38
CA ASP A 364 -6.93 -6.31 15.87
C ASP A 364 -7.28 -6.80 17.29
N GLU A 365 -7.14 -8.10 17.56
CA GLU A 365 -7.33 -8.67 18.89
C GLU A 365 -6.40 -8.04 19.93
N GLN A 366 -5.12 -7.84 19.62
CA GLN A 366 -4.17 -7.21 20.53
C GLN A 366 -4.50 -5.73 20.79
N ILE A 367 -4.86 -4.98 19.75
CA ILE A 367 -5.27 -3.57 19.86
C ILE A 367 -6.51 -3.46 20.76
N HIS A 368 -7.53 -4.30 20.53
CA HIS A 368 -8.75 -4.31 21.33
C HIS A 368 -8.53 -4.81 22.76
N SER A 369 -7.66 -5.79 22.97
CA SER A 369 -7.29 -6.28 24.30
C SER A 369 -6.66 -5.18 25.16
N ILE A 370 -5.75 -4.38 24.59
CA ILE A 370 -5.13 -3.26 25.30
C ILE A 370 -6.17 -2.17 25.65
N ILE A 371 -7.08 -1.87 24.72
CA ILE A 371 -8.13 -0.86 24.94
C ILE A 371 -9.16 -1.34 25.99
N GLY A 372 -9.59 -2.59 25.91
CA GLY A 372 -10.61 -3.16 26.80
C GLY A 372 -10.08 -3.55 28.19
N GLY A 373 -8.79 -3.87 28.30
CA GLY A 373 -8.15 -4.31 29.55
C GLY A 373 -8.04 -3.25 30.64
N GLN A 374 -8.18 -1.96 30.33
CA GLN A 374 -8.16 -0.86 31.31
C GLN A 374 -9.57 -0.35 31.70
N GLY A 375 -10.62 -1.04 31.25
CA GLY A 375 -12.00 -0.79 31.67
C GLY A 375 -12.46 -1.57 32.92
N LYS A 376 -11.53 -2.17 33.68
CA LYS A 376 -11.82 -2.91 34.92
C LYS A 376 -11.07 -2.34 36.11
#